data_AF-A0A916FCL2-F1
#
_entry.id   AF-A0A916FCL2-F1
#
_cell.length_a   1.000
_cell.length_b   1.000
_cell.length_c   1.000
_cell.angle_alpha   90.00
_cell.angle_beta   90.00
_cell.angle_gamma   90.00
#
_symmetry.space_group_name_H-M   'P 1'
#
loop_
_entity.id
_entity.type
_entity.pdbx_description
1 polymer ?
#
loop_
_entity_poly.entity_id
_entity_poly.type
_entity_poly.pdbx_seq_one_letter_code
_entity_poly.pdbx_strand_id
1 'polypeptide(L)'
;MSLTHATAVQKAHTLSEALPYIQRFFDKTIVIKYGGNAMTDPKLQQGFARDVVLLKLVGMNPVIVHGGGPQINDLLKRIGKAGEFVQGMRVTDEETMDVVEMALGKVNKDIVNLINQYGGKAVGLTGQDSSFIRANKMLLESRDAPGTMLDIGLVGEINRIDPSIIAFLDSGDFIPVVAPIAVGPDSETLNINADVVAGKLAEVLGAEKLVLLTNTPGVLDKSGNLLTGLTPIQIDELVADGTLSGGMLPKISSALDAARGGVKSVHIIDGRVEHALLLEILTDEGVGTLIKSK
;
A
#
# COMPACT_ATOMS: atom_id res chain seq x y z
N MET A 1 20.31 -10.02 25.15
CA MET A 1 21.18 -8.90 25.57
C MET A 1 20.59 -8.29 26.84
N SER A 2 21.35 -8.12 27.93
CA SER A 2 20.83 -7.44 29.12
C SER A 2 20.81 -5.93 28.88
N LEU A 3 19.66 -5.30 29.10
CA LEU A 3 19.53 -3.84 28.97
C LEU A 3 20.16 -3.16 30.20
N THR A 4 20.76 -1.97 30.01
CA THR A 4 21.12 -1.13 31.15
C THR A 4 19.85 -0.64 31.85
N HIS A 5 19.92 -0.32 33.15
CA HIS A 5 18.77 0.22 33.89
C HIS A 5 18.22 1.49 33.23
N ALA A 6 19.08 2.41 32.80
CA ALA A 6 18.67 3.64 32.11
C ALA A 6 17.92 3.35 30.80
N THR A 7 18.41 2.41 29.99
CA THR A 7 17.72 1.97 28.77
C THR A 7 16.40 1.28 29.07
N ALA A 8 16.31 0.48 30.14
CA ALA A 8 15.08 -0.19 30.54
C ALA A 8 14.01 0.82 31.00
N VAL A 9 14.40 1.83 31.80
CA VAL A 9 13.50 2.92 32.22
C VAL A 9 12.99 3.70 31.01
N GLN A 10 13.88 4.08 30.08
CA GLN A 10 13.46 4.78 28.86
C GLN A 10 12.45 3.96 28.06
N LYS A 11 12.69 2.66 27.87
CA LYS A 11 11.76 1.78 27.15
C LYS A 11 10.41 1.67 27.86
N ALA A 12 10.40 1.56 29.19
CA ALA A 12 9.16 1.52 29.96
C ALA A 12 8.36 2.82 29.82
N HIS A 13 9.03 3.97 29.84
CA HIS A 13 8.40 5.27 29.63
C HIS A 13 7.78 5.37 28.23
N THR A 14 8.54 5.07 27.19
CA THR A 14 8.06 5.12 25.80
C THR A 14 6.87 4.19 25.56
N LEU A 15 6.89 2.97 26.12
CA LEU A 15 5.76 2.04 26.01
C LEU A 15 4.52 2.56 26.75
N SER A 16 4.70 3.18 27.92
CA SER A 16 3.60 3.78 28.68
C SER A 16 2.98 4.97 27.95
N GLU A 17 3.79 5.82 27.31
CA GLU A 17 3.32 6.96 26.53
C GLU A 17 2.63 6.54 25.23
N ALA A 18 2.99 5.39 24.67
CA ALA A 18 2.35 4.83 23.49
C ALA A 18 0.95 4.23 23.77
N LEU A 19 0.60 3.98 25.04
CA LEU A 19 -0.63 3.29 25.43
C LEU A 19 -1.92 3.93 24.88
N PRO A 20 -2.11 5.27 24.91
CA PRO A 20 -3.32 5.89 24.35
C PRO A 20 -3.49 5.62 22.85
N TYR A 21 -2.40 5.59 22.10
CA TYR A 21 -2.42 5.26 20.66
C TYR A 21 -2.78 3.79 20.42
N ILE A 22 -2.21 2.89 21.23
CA ILE A 22 -2.54 1.46 21.17
C ILE A 22 -4.04 1.25 21.47
N GLN A 23 -4.55 1.86 22.53
CA GLN A 23 -5.98 1.75 22.90
C GLN A 23 -6.91 2.30 21.82
N ARG A 24 -6.53 3.40 21.17
CA ARG A 24 -7.32 4.01 20.09
C ARG A 24 -7.47 3.09 18.88
N PHE A 25 -6.43 2.31 18.56
CA PHE A 25 -6.36 1.48 17.35
C PHE A 25 -6.48 -0.02 17.62
N PHE A 26 -6.76 -0.42 18.86
CA PHE A 26 -7.04 -1.81 19.21
C PHE A 26 -8.24 -2.35 18.41
N ASP A 27 -8.11 -3.56 17.89
CA ASP A 27 -9.04 -4.23 16.96
C ASP A 27 -9.37 -3.44 15.68
N LYS A 28 -8.55 -2.44 15.32
CA LYS A 28 -8.73 -1.69 14.08
C LYS A 28 -7.91 -2.28 12.95
N THR A 29 -8.54 -2.37 11.78
CA THR A 29 -7.89 -2.73 10.53
C THR A 29 -7.07 -1.56 10.00
N ILE A 30 -5.81 -1.83 9.68
CA ILE A 30 -4.87 -0.88 9.11
C ILE A 30 -4.37 -1.44 7.78
N VAL A 31 -4.79 -0.86 6.66
CA VAL A 31 -4.30 -1.29 5.34
C VAL A 31 -3.03 -0.52 5.00
N ILE A 32 -1.97 -1.24 4.68
CA ILE A 32 -0.64 -0.68 4.45
C ILE A 32 -0.19 -1.04 3.05
N LYS A 33 -0.10 -0.04 2.18
CA LYS A 33 0.55 -0.21 0.89
C LYS A 33 2.06 -0.10 1.06
N TYR A 34 2.73 -1.24 1.00
CA TYR A 34 4.18 -1.36 1.01
C TYR A 34 4.77 -1.22 -0.40
N GLY A 35 5.64 -0.24 -0.61
CA GLY A 35 6.09 0.15 -1.95
C GLY A 35 7.33 1.03 -1.94
N GLY A 36 7.96 1.18 -3.11
CA GLY A 36 9.09 2.10 -3.30
C GLY A 36 10.42 1.57 -2.76
N ASN A 37 11.30 2.48 -2.36
CA ASN A 37 12.66 2.22 -1.88
C ASN A 37 12.68 1.45 -0.57
N ALA A 38 11.60 1.53 0.22
CA ALA A 38 11.41 0.67 1.39
C ALA A 38 11.53 -0.82 1.02
N MET A 39 11.17 -1.19 -0.20
CA MET A 39 11.25 -2.57 -0.71
C MET A 39 12.62 -2.95 -1.25
N THR A 40 13.58 -2.03 -1.37
CA THR A 40 14.90 -2.31 -1.97
C THR A 40 16.05 -2.23 -0.97
N ASP A 41 15.87 -1.50 0.13
CA ASP A 41 16.87 -1.41 1.21
C ASP A 41 16.62 -2.51 2.27
N PRO A 42 17.55 -3.46 2.48
CA PRO A 42 17.38 -4.53 3.46
C PRO A 42 17.13 -4.06 4.90
N LYS A 43 17.66 -2.89 5.29
CA LYS A 43 17.43 -2.33 6.64
C LYS A 43 15.98 -1.86 6.77
N LEU A 44 15.46 -1.17 5.75
CA LEU A 44 14.07 -0.71 5.73
C LEU A 44 13.08 -1.87 5.65
N GLN A 45 13.39 -2.91 4.87
CA GLN A 45 12.58 -4.13 4.81
C GLN A 45 12.46 -4.78 6.21
N GLN A 46 13.58 -4.91 6.92
CA GLN A 46 13.60 -5.48 8.28
C GLN A 46 12.83 -4.60 9.28
N GLY A 47 13.00 -3.27 9.20
CA GLY A 47 12.24 -2.32 10.01
C GLY A 47 10.74 -2.46 9.78
N PHE A 48 10.31 -2.45 8.52
CA PHE A 48 8.90 -2.62 8.15
C PHE A 48 8.30 -3.92 8.70
N ALA A 49 9.00 -5.06 8.53
CA ALA A 49 8.51 -6.33 9.03
C ALA A 49 8.37 -6.34 10.57
N ARG A 50 9.33 -5.74 11.30
CA ARG A 50 9.23 -5.58 12.75
C ARG A 50 8.06 -4.70 13.15
N ASP A 51 7.85 -3.59 12.45
CA ASP A 51 6.73 -2.68 12.72
C ASP A 51 5.39 -3.38 12.53
N VAL A 52 5.22 -4.10 11.42
CA VAL A 52 4.00 -4.88 11.14
C VAL A 52 3.73 -5.93 12.21
N VAL A 53 4.77 -6.65 12.65
CA VAL A 53 4.62 -7.61 13.76
C VAL A 53 4.24 -6.90 15.05
N LEU A 54 4.86 -5.76 15.38
CA LEU A 54 4.53 -5.00 16.58
C LEU A 54 3.08 -4.53 16.55
N LEU A 55 2.60 -3.99 15.43
CA LEU A 55 1.20 -3.56 15.26
C LEU A 55 0.23 -4.72 15.53
N LYS A 56 0.51 -5.92 15.02
CA LYS A 56 -0.33 -7.10 15.30
C LYS A 56 -0.28 -7.51 16.77
N LEU A 57 0.91 -7.52 17.39
CA LEU A 57 1.08 -7.91 18.79
C LEU A 57 0.40 -6.95 19.78
N VAL A 58 0.27 -5.67 19.44
CA VAL A 58 -0.44 -4.68 20.28
C VAL A 58 -1.95 -4.62 19.99
N GLY A 59 -2.47 -5.54 19.18
CA GLY A 59 -3.91 -5.74 18.96
C GLY A 59 -4.48 -5.02 17.74
N MET A 60 -3.66 -4.50 16.82
CA MET A 60 -4.14 -3.96 15.55
C MET A 60 -4.17 -5.05 14.47
N ASN A 61 -4.94 -4.86 13.41
CA ASN A 61 -5.07 -5.85 12.33
C ASN A 61 -4.46 -5.31 11.03
N PRO A 62 -3.12 -5.38 10.85
CA PRO A 62 -2.47 -4.91 9.64
C PRO A 62 -2.77 -5.82 8.44
N VAL A 63 -3.13 -5.21 7.33
CA VAL A 63 -3.30 -5.87 6.02
C VAL A 63 -2.34 -5.22 5.04
N ILE A 64 -1.40 -6.00 4.51
CA ILE A 64 -0.33 -5.48 3.67
C ILE A 64 -0.71 -5.65 2.20
N VAL A 65 -0.59 -4.60 1.40
CA VAL A 65 -0.66 -4.66 -0.07
C VAL A 65 0.68 -4.23 -0.61
N HIS A 66 1.30 -4.99 -1.51
CA HIS A 66 2.64 -4.67 -1.99
C HIS A 66 2.69 -4.32 -3.49
N GLY A 67 3.73 -3.59 -3.89
CA GLY A 67 4.11 -3.45 -5.31
C GLY A 67 5.19 -4.44 -5.73
N GLY A 68 5.80 -4.20 -6.88
CA GLY A 68 6.97 -4.97 -7.35
C GLY A 68 7.61 -4.41 -8.63
N GLY A 69 7.43 -3.11 -8.89
CA GLY A 69 7.85 -2.47 -10.14
C GLY A 69 9.32 -2.74 -10.53
N PRO A 70 10.29 -2.56 -9.63
CA PRO A 70 11.69 -2.87 -9.89
C PRO A 70 11.93 -4.35 -10.24
N GLN A 71 11.31 -5.28 -9.50
CA GLN A 71 11.47 -6.72 -9.70
C GLN A 71 10.86 -7.20 -11.02
N ILE A 72 9.72 -6.62 -11.42
CA ILE A 72 9.11 -6.87 -12.72
C ILE A 72 10.05 -6.39 -13.83
N ASN A 73 10.57 -5.16 -13.73
CA ASN A 73 11.49 -4.60 -14.74
C ASN A 73 12.77 -5.43 -14.88
N ASP A 74 13.32 -5.92 -13.76
CA ASP A 74 14.51 -6.76 -13.76
C ASP A 74 14.27 -8.10 -14.48
N LEU A 75 13.10 -8.73 -14.28
CA LEU A 75 12.76 -9.97 -14.98
C LEU A 75 12.49 -9.73 -16.47
N LEU A 76 11.73 -8.68 -16.83
CA LEU A 76 11.50 -8.30 -18.22
C LEU A 76 12.83 -8.07 -18.97
N LYS A 77 13.76 -7.35 -18.34
CA LYS A 77 15.09 -7.10 -18.92
C LYS A 77 15.87 -8.40 -19.18
N ARG A 78 15.76 -9.40 -18.30
CA ARG A 78 16.45 -10.70 -18.47
C ARG A 78 15.94 -11.49 -19.66
N ILE A 79 14.66 -11.33 -20.02
CA ILE A 79 14.06 -11.97 -21.20
C ILE A 79 14.16 -11.10 -22.46
N GLY A 80 14.85 -9.94 -22.38
CA GLY A 80 15.03 -9.04 -23.51
C GLY A 80 13.82 -8.14 -23.82
N LYS A 81 12.86 -8.03 -22.90
CA LYS A 81 11.66 -7.20 -23.03
C LYS A 81 11.81 -5.89 -22.25
N ALA A 82 11.39 -4.78 -22.86
CA ALA A 82 11.32 -3.48 -22.19
C ALA A 82 9.94 -3.31 -21.55
N GLY A 83 9.89 -2.77 -20.33
CA GLY A 83 8.62 -2.36 -19.71
C GLY A 83 8.12 -1.05 -20.30
N GLU A 84 6.86 -1.01 -20.71
CA GLU A 84 6.19 0.20 -21.19
C GLU A 84 5.16 0.70 -20.15
N PHE A 85 5.02 2.02 -20.06
CA PHE A 85 4.06 2.66 -19.17
C PHE A 85 3.27 3.73 -19.90
N VAL A 86 1.95 3.70 -19.71
CA VAL A 86 1.01 4.71 -20.20
C VAL A 86 0.26 5.27 -19.01
N GLN A 87 0.38 6.58 -18.80
CA GLN A 87 -0.30 7.32 -17.72
C GLN A 87 -0.10 6.71 -16.31
N GLY A 88 1.07 6.11 -16.06
CA GLY A 88 1.40 5.49 -14.77
C GLY A 88 0.95 4.03 -14.63
N MET A 89 0.24 3.49 -15.62
CA MET A 89 -0.11 2.06 -15.71
C MET A 89 0.91 1.34 -16.58
N ARG A 90 1.30 0.12 -16.20
CA ARG A 90 2.18 -0.72 -17.02
C ARG A 90 1.36 -1.33 -18.14
N VAL A 91 1.75 -1.08 -19.40
CA VAL A 91 1.17 -1.82 -20.53
C VAL A 91 1.53 -3.29 -20.38
N THR A 92 0.53 -4.16 -20.37
CA THR A 92 0.69 -5.55 -19.95
C THR A 92 0.08 -6.48 -20.99
N ASP A 93 0.85 -6.95 -21.95
CA ASP A 93 0.44 -8.07 -22.81
C ASP A 93 0.53 -9.42 -22.08
N GLU A 94 0.12 -10.52 -22.72
CA GLU A 94 0.12 -11.87 -22.13
C GLU A 94 1.49 -12.27 -21.56
N GLU A 95 2.56 -12.11 -22.34
CA GLU A 95 3.92 -12.43 -21.89
C GLU A 95 4.37 -11.52 -20.72
N THR A 96 3.98 -10.24 -20.74
CA THR A 96 4.27 -9.32 -19.63
C THR A 96 3.49 -9.72 -18.39
N MET A 97 2.25 -10.20 -18.53
CA MET A 97 1.42 -10.65 -17.41
C MET A 97 2.04 -11.85 -16.70
N ASP A 98 2.55 -12.84 -17.43
CA ASP A 98 3.27 -13.98 -16.85
C ASP A 98 4.46 -13.52 -15.99
N VAL A 99 5.24 -12.56 -16.51
CA VAL A 99 6.38 -11.99 -15.78
C VAL A 99 5.93 -11.20 -14.55
N VAL A 100 4.83 -10.44 -14.67
CA VAL A 100 4.25 -9.69 -13.55
C VAL A 100 3.79 -10.65 -12.45
N GLU A 101 3.08 -11.72 -12.80
CA GLU A 101 2.59 -12.73 -11.85
C GLU A 101 3.74 -13.42 -11.12
N MET A 102 4.77 -13.86 -11.85
CA MET A 102 5.96 -14.47 -11.26
C MET A 102 6.73 -13.50 -10.35
N ALA A 103 6.95 -12.26 -10.80
CA ALA A 103 7.68 -11.26 -10.03
C ALA A 103 6.97 -10.90 -8.73
N LEU A 104 5.66 -10.62 -8.81
CA LEU A 104 4.84 -10.26 -7.66
C LEU A 104 4.70 -11.45 -6.71
N GLY A 105 4.56 -12.68 -7.21
CA GLY A 105 4.55 -13.89 -6.40
C GLY A 105 5.83 -14.07 -5.59
N LYS A 106 6.99 -13.81 -6.20
CA LYS A 106 8.28 -13.84 -5.47
C LYS A 106 8.32 -12.77 -4.37
N VAL A 107 8.02 -11.52 -4.72
CA VAL A 107 8.03 -10.39 -3.77
C VAL A 107 7.05 -10.66 -2.60
N ASN A 108 5.88 -11.23 -2.91
CA ASN A 108 4.88 -11.62 -1.93
C ASN A 108 5.47 -12.56 -0.88
N LYS A 109 6.15 -13.63 -1.32
CA LYS A 109 6.75 -14.62 -0.41
C LYS A 109 7.99 -14.08 0.32
N ASP A 110 8.76 -13.18 -0.29
CA ASP A 110 9.86 -12.50 0.39
C ASP A 110 9.36 -11.68 1.59
N ILE A 111 8.26 -10.92 1.42
CA ILE A 111 7.63 -10.15 2.51
C ILE A 111 7.07 -11.07 3.60
N VAL A 112 6.34 -12.12 3.19
CA VAL A 112 5.78 -13.12 4.13
C VAL A 112 6.88 -13.75 4.98
N ASN A 113 7.97 -14.20 4.35
CA ASN A 113 9.09 -14.81 5.05
C ASN A 113 9.72 -13.84 6.05
N LEU A 114 9.88 -12.57 5.67
CA LEU A 114 10.48 -11.58 6.54
C LEU A 114 9.62 -11.27 7.77
N ILE A 115 8.30 -11.13 7.59
CA ILE A 115 7.36 -10.96 8.72
C ILE A 115 7.41 -12.18 9.65
N ASN A 116 7.43 -13.39 9.09
CA ASN A 116 7.50 -14.63 9.86
C ASN A 116 8.82 -14.77 10.65
N GLN A 117 9.95 -14.32 10.07
CA GLN A 117 11.25 -14.30 10.77
C GLN A 117 11.24 -13.43 12.03
N TYR A 118 10.37 -12.41 12.07
CA TYR A 118 10.20 -11.55 13.24
C TYR A 118 9.09 -12.00 14.19
N GLY A 119 8.51 -13.19 13.96
CA GLY A 119 7.50 -13.80 14.84
C GLY A 119 6.05 -13.49 14.48
N GLY A 120 5.81 -12.86 13.33
CA GLY A 120 4.46 -12.72 12.76
C GLY A 120 3.92 -14.03 12.16
N LYS A 121 2.64 -14.02 11.81
CA LYS A 121 1.98 -15.10 11.06
C LYS A 121 1.46 -14.56 9.73
N ALA A 122 2.34 -14.34 8.77
CA ALA A 122 1.95 -13.79 7.48
C ALA A 122 1.42 -14.86 6.52
N VAL A 123 0.38 -14.52 5.77
CA VAL A 123 -0.18 -15.32 4.67
C VAL A 123 -0.17 -14.50 3.39
N GLY A 124 0.55 -15.00 2.39
CA GLY A 124 0.68 -14.34 1.10
C GLY A 124 -0.43 -14.75 0.14
N LEU A 125 -1.18 -13.77 -0.38
CA LEU A 125 -2.31 -13.94 -1.27
C LEU A 125 -2.12 -13.16 -2.58
N THR A 126 -2.75 -13.63 -3.66
CA THR A 126 -3.09 -12.84 -4.86
C THR A 126 -4.61 -12.78 -4.98
N GLY A 127 -5.17 -11.89 -5.81
CA GLY A 127 -6.62 -11.85 -6.04
C GLY A 127 -7.20 -13.12 -6.66
N GLN A 128 -6.36 -14.03 -7.18
CA GLN A 128 -6.78 -15.34 -7.67
C GLN A 128 -7.17 -16.28 -6.52
N ASP A 129 -6.59 -16.11 -5.33
CA ASP A 129 -6.93 -16.94 -4.16
C ASP A 129 -8.39 -16.72 -3.79
N SER A 130 -9.22 -17.76 -3.94
CA SER A 130 -10.70 -17.67 -3.85
C SER A 130 -11.37 -16.68 -4.82
N SER A 131 -10.64 -16.18 -5.82
CA SER A 131 -11.08 -15.10 -6.72
C SER A 131 -11.61 -13.87 -5.95
N PHE A 132 -10.95 -13.53 -4.85
CA PHE A 132 -11.45 -12.52 -3.93
C PHE A 132 -11.29 -11.09 -4.46
N ILE A 133 -10.43 -10.87 -5.45
CA ILE A 133 -10.37 -9.59 -6.20
C ILE A 133 -10.80 -9.86 -7.63
N ARG A 134 -11.96 -9.31 -8.01
CA ARG A 134 -12.48 -9.37 -9.38
C ARG A 134 -12.35 -8.02 -10.06
N ALA A 135 -11.91 -8.03 -11.31
CA ALA A 135 -11.71 -6.84 -12.11
C ALA A 135 -12.27 -7.02 -13.52
N ASN A 136 -12.50 -5.92 -14.22
CA ASN A 136 -12.70 -5.92 -15.66
C ASN A 136 -11.45 -5.35 -16.33
N LYS A 137 -11.21 -5.69 -17.60
CA LYS A 137 -10.14 -5.07 -18.37
C LYS A 137 -10.33 -3.55 -18.44
N MET A 138 -9.28 -2.80 -18.11
CA MET A 138 -9.27 -1.34 -18.10
C MET A 138 -8.96 -0.80 -19.50
N LEU A 139 -9.70 0.23 -19.90
CA LEU A 139 -9.38 1.07 -21.03
C LEU A 139 -9.05 2.48 -20.50
N LEU A 140 -7.94 3.05 -20.96
CA LEU A 140 -7.52 4.40 -20.54
C LEU A 140 -7.94 5.44 -21.56
N GLU A 141 -8.59 6.51 -21.13
CA GLU A 141 -8.82 7.65 -22.01
C GLU A 141 -7.48 8.33 -22.37
N SER A 142 -7.27 8.59 -23.66
CA SER A 142 -6.07 9.26 -24.15
C SER A 142 -6.04 10.73 -23.73
N ARG A 143 -4.94 11.17 -23.11
CA ARG A 143 -4.70 12.58 -22.79
C ARG A 143 -4.46 13.43 -24.04
N ASP A 144 -3.92 12.83 -25.09
CA ASP A 144 -3.58 13.52 -26.33
C ASP A 144 -4.75 13.54 -27.34
N ALA A 145 -5.72 12.63 -27.17
CA ALA A 145 -6.89 12.51 -28.02
C ALA A 145 -8.15 12.21 -27.18
N PRO A 146 -8.76 13.24 -26.54
CA PRO A 146 -9.96 13.07 -25.72
C PRO A 146 -11.06 12.31 -26.45
N GLY A 147 -11.75 11.40 -25.74
CA GLY A 147 -12.74 10.47 -26.31
C GLY A 147 -12.17 9.22 -27.00
N THR A 148 -10.84 9.07 -27.09
CA THR A 148 -10.19 7.85 -27.58
C THR A 148 -9.77 6.97 -26.41
N MET A 149 -10.22 5.71 -26.42
CA MET A 149 -9.89 4.72 -25.40
C MET A 149 -8.70 3.86 -25.83
N LEU A 150 -7.64 3.85 -25.02
CA LEU A 150 -6.42 3.10 -25.21
C LEU A 150 -6.55 1.73 -24.52
N ASP A 151 -6.31 0.67 -25.29
CA ASP A 151 -6.12 -0.67 -24.75
C ASP A 151 -4.67 -0.82 -24.29
N ILE A 152 -4.49 -1.04 -22.99
CA ILE A 152 -3.18 -1.23 -22.36
C ILE A 152 -2.91 -2.69 -21.97
N GLY A 153 -3.70 -3.62 -22.52
CA GLY A 153 -3.58 -5.06 -22.30
C GLY A 153 -4.29 -5.54 -21.03
N LEU A 154 -3.73 -6.57 -20.39
CA LEU A 154 -4.20 -7.25 -19.18
C LEU A 154 -4.01 -6.39 -17.92
N VAL A 155 -4.52 -5.17 -17.97
CA VAL A 155 -4.60 -4.23 -16.85
C VAL A 155 -6.04 -4.13 -16.44
N GLY A 156 -6.31 -4.20 -15.13
CA GLY A 156 -7.68 -4.27 -14.63
C GLY A 156 -8.14 -3.04 -13.85
N GLU A 157 -9.45 -2.87 -13.83
CA GLU A 157 -10.19 -2.00 -12.93
C GLU A 157 -11.02 -2.86 -11.97
N ILE A 158 -10.86 -2.65 -10.66
CA ILE A 158 -11.50 -3.49 -9.63
C ILE A 158 -13.02 -3.29 -9.69
N ASN A 159 -13.74 -4.38 -9.91
CA ASN A 159 -15.20 -4.45 -9.84
C ASN A 159 -15.65 -4.76 -8.40
N ARG A 160 -15.07 -5.80 -7.80
CA ARG A 160 -15.48 -6.30 -6.48
C ARG A 160 -14.31 -6.91 -5.72
N ILE A 161 -14.30 -6.67 -4.41
CA ILE A 161 -13.46 -7.42 -3.46
C ILE A 161 -14.37 -8.18 -2.48
N ASP A 162 -14.10 -9.47 -2.29
CA ASP A 162 -14.72 -10.29 -1.25
C ASP A 162 -13.84 -10.30 0.01
N PRO A 163 -14.30 -9.73 1.14
CA PRO A 163 -13.49 -9.66 2.35
C PRO A 163 -13.38 -10.98 3.13
N SER A 164 -14.12 -12.03 2.73
CA SER A 164 -14.30 -13.23 3.56
C SER A 164 -12.98 -13.93 3.90
N ILE A 165 -12.05 -14.03 2.94
CA ILE A 165 -10.74 -14.64 3.18
C ILE A 165 -9.89 -13.80 4.14
N ILE A 166 -9.96 -12.47 4.04
CA ILE A 166 -9.23 -11.55 4.91
C ILE A 166 -9.78 -11.62 6.33
N ALA A 167 -11.11 -11.61 6.49
CA ALA A 167 -11.78 -11.74 7.78
C ALA A 167 -11.49 -13.11 8.44
N PHE A 168 -11.44 -14.18 7.66
CA PHE A 168 -11.05 -15.51 8.15
C PHE A 168 -9.61 -15.52 8.68
N LEU A 169 -8.67 -14.94 7.93
CA LEU A 169 -7.27 -14.83 8.37
C LEU A 169 -7.12 -13.99 9.63
N ASP A 170 -7.85 -12.88 9.74
CA ASP A 170 -7.82 -12.02 10.92
C ASP A 170 -8.27 -12.77 12.18
N SER A 171 -9.30 -13.62 12.07
CA SER A 171 -9.78 -14.46 13.20
C SER A 171 -8.76 -15.46 13.73
N GLY A 172 -7.71 -15.77 12.95
CA GLY A 172 -6.60 -16.65 13.33
C GLY A 172 -5.31 -15.91 13.69
N ASP A 173 -5.37 -14.59 13.87
CA ASP A 173 -4.23 -13.69 14.08
C ASP A 173 -3.20 -13.71 12.94
N PHE A 174 -3.62 -14.02 11.72
CA PHE A 174 -2.76 -13.94 10.55
C PHE A 174 -2.67 -12.51 10.02
N ILE A 175 -1.55 -12.20 9.36
CA ILE A 175 -1.28 -10.93 8.69
C ILE A 175 -1.38 -11.18 7.17
N PRO A 176 -2.45 -10.73 6.51
CA PRO A 176 -2.59 -10.91 5.06
C PRO A 176 -1.58 -10.04 4.31
N VAL A 177 -0.91 -10.62 3.31
CA VAL A 177 0.03 -9.94 2.41
C VAL A 177 -0.46 -10.14 0.97
N VAL A 178 -1.02 -9.11 0.36
CA VAL A 178 -1.75 -9.17 -0.90
C VAL A 178 -0.91 -8.61 -2.05
N ALA A 179 -0.73 -9.42 -3.10
CA ALA A 179 -0.22 -8.99 -4.39
C ALA A 179 -1.35 -8.40 -5.25
N PRO A 180 -1.09 -7.33 -6.02
CA PRO A 180 -2.11 -6.55 -6.73
C PRO A 180 -2.49 -7.17 -8.07
N ILE A 181 -2.94 -8.42 -8.01
CA ILE A 181 -3.41 -9.22 -9.15
C ILE A 181 -4.90 -9.49 -8.93
N ALA A 182 -5.70 -9.43 -10.00
CA ALA A 182 -7.13 -9.71 -9.96
C ALA A 182 -7.52 -10.77 -11.01
N VAL A 183 -8.75 -11.27 -10.90
CA VAL A 183 -9.35 -12.21 -11.84
C VAL A 183 -10.41 -11.51 -12.67
N GLY A 184 -10.30 -11.63 -13.99
CA GLY A 184 -11.28 -11.13 -14.95
C GLY A 184 -12.53 -12.01 -15.08
N PRO A 185 -13.56 -11.57 -15.84
CA PRO A 185 -14.77 -12.33 -16.07
C PRO A 185 -14.53 -13.69 -16.74
N ASP A 186 -13.50 -13.80 -17.59
CA ASP A 186 -13.14 -15.01 -18.34
C ASP A 186 -12.01 -15.79 -17.66
N SER A 187 -11.78 -15.53 -16.36
CA SER A 187 -10.69 -16.10 -15.55
C SER A 187 -9.28 -15.71 -15.99
N GLU A 188 -9.15 -14.64 -16.77
CA GLU A 188 -7.86 -14.05 -17.10
C GLU A 188 -7.24 -13.34 -15.89
N THR A 189 -5.92 -13.35 -15.82
CA THR A 189 -5.17 -12.63 -14.79
C THR A 189 -5.02 -11.15 -15.21
N LEU A 190 -5.36 -10.22 -14.32
CA LEU A 190 -5.25 -8.79 -14.56
C LEU A 190 -4.28 -8.13 -13.56
N ASN A 191 -3.35 -7.34 -14.08
CA ASN A 191 -2.45 -6.51 -13.30
C ASN A 191 -3.18 -5.24 -12.82
N ILE A 192 -3.13 -4.95 -11.53
CA ILE A 192 -3.76 -3.77 -10.93
C ILE A 192 -2.71 -2.87 -10.29
N ASN A 193 -2.96 -1.57 -10.26
CA ASN A 193 -2.14 -0.67 -9.46
C ASN A 193 -2.26 -1.00 -7.96
N ALA A 194 -1.14 -1.21 -7.28
CA ALA A 194 -1.12 -1.57 -5.86
C ALA A 194 -1.72 -0.50 -4.93
N ASP A 195 -1.63 0.79 -5.27
CA ASP A 195 -2.27 1.86 -4.49
C ASP A 195 -3.81 1.76 -4.61
N VAL A 196 -4.32 1.40 -5.79
CA VAL A 196 -5.76 1.17 -6.04
C VAL A 196 -6.26 -0.05 -5.28
N VAL A 197 -5.52 -1.16 -5.31
CA VAL A 197 -5.88 -2.36 -4.52
C VAL A 197 -5.91 -2.05 -3.03
N ALA A 198 -4.90 -1.33 -2.51
CA ALA A 198 -4.85 -0.93 -1.12
C ALA A 198 -6.02 -0.02 -0.73
N GLY A 199 -6.32 0.98 -1.56
CA GLY A 199 -7.46 1.87 -1.36
C GLY A 199 -8.78 1.11 -1.30
N LYS A 200 -9.04 0.25 -2.29
CA LYS A 200 -10.31 -0.46 -2.38
C LYS A 200 -10.47 -1.54 -1.31
N LEU A 201 -9.38 -2.19 -0.93
CA LEU A 201 -9.36 -3.12 0.19
C LEU A 201 -9.63 -2.38 1.52
N ALA A 202 -9.05 -1.19 1.72
CA ALA A 202 -9.31 -0.38 2.90
C ALA A 202 -10.78 0.05 3.02
N GLU A 203 -11.40 0.44 1.91
CA GLU A 203 -12.83 0.75 1.86
C GLU A 203 -13.68 -0.46 2.24
N VAL A 204 -13.45 -1.61 1.58
CA VAL A 204 -14.25 -2.83 1.79
C VAL A 204 -14.10 -3.39 3.20
N LEU A 205 -12.92 -3.25 3.80
CA LEU A 205 -12.65 -3.70 5.18
C LEU A 205 -13.06 -2.67 6.25
N GLY A 206 -13.54 -1.49 5.85
CA GLY A 206 -13.87 -0.41 6.80
C GLY A 206 -12.67 0.03 7.63
N ALA A 207 -11.49 0.13 7.00
CA ALA A 207 -10.23 0.36 7.69
C ALA A 207 -10.20 1.72 8.42
N GLU A 208 -9.54 1.74 9.58
CA GLU A 208 -9.33 2.96 10.36
C GLU A 208 -8.24 3.83 9.71
N LYS A 209 -7.22 3.19 9.13
CA LYS A 209 -6.16 3.88 8.39
C LYS A 209 -5.84 3.13 7.10
N LEU A 210 -5.66 3.89 6.03
CA LEU A 210 -4.90 3.49 4.86
C LEU A 210 -3.55 4.20 4.89
N VAL A 211 -2.45 3.47 4.85
CA VAL A 211 -1.09 4.01 4.86
C VAL A 211 -0.40 3.67 3.55
N LEU A 212 -0.02 4.69 2.76
CA LEU A 212 0.64 4.55 1.47
C LEU A 212 2.11 4.94 1.60
N LEU A 213 3.00 3.95 1.57
CA LEU A 213 4.43 4.21 1.59
C LEU A 213 4.91 4.70 0.21
N THR A 214 5.68 5.77 0.23
CA THR A 214 6.26 6.40 -0.97
C THR A 214 7.74 6.73 -0.77
N ASN A 215 8.36 7.27 -1.81
CA ASN A 215 9.77 7.69 -1.84
C ASN A 215 9.95 9.19 -1.60
N THR A 216 8.89 9.86 -1.16
CA THR A 216 8.84 11.30 -0.93
C THR A 216 8.36 11.57 0.49
N PRO A 217 8.69 12.73 1.10
CA PRO A 217 8.19 13.10 2.43
C PRO A 217 6.66 13.06 2.55
N GLY A 218 5.95 13.31 1.44
CA GLY A 218 4.50 13.39 1.37
C GLY A 218 4.10 14.30 0.21
N VAL A 219 3.00 15.01 0.37
CA VAL A 219 2.56 16.12 -0.48
C VAL A 219 3.28 17.39 -0.06
N LEU A 220 3.96 18.04 -1.00
CA LEU A 220 4.68 19.28 -0.75
C LEU A 220 3.94 20.46 -1.41
N ASP A 221 4.01 21.64 -0.78
CA ASP A 221 3.62 22.89 -1.42
C ASP A 221 4.65 23.36 -2.47
N LYS A 222 4.35 24.45 -3.18
CA LYS A 222 5.27 25.06 -4.17
C LYS A 222 6.60 25.54 -3.57
N SER A 223 6.66 25.72 -2.26
CA SER A 223 7.85 26.12 -1.51
C SER A 223 8.64 24.92 -0.96
N GLY A 224 8.15 23.69 -1.15
CA GLY A 224 8.77 22.46 -0.69
C GLY A 224 8.42 22.08 0.76
N ASN A 225 7.45 22.74 1.40
CA ASN A 225 7.03 22.39 2.76
C ASN A 225 6.02 21.23 2.72
N LEU A 226 6.10 20.34 3.71
CA LEU A 226 5.17 19.23 3.85
C LEU A 226 3.77 19.73 4.24
N LEU A 227 2.77 19.34 3.45
CA LEU A 227 1.36 19.59 3.73
C LEU A 227 0.76 18.40 4.47
N THR A 228 -0.05 18.67 5.50
CA THR A 228 -0.76 17.65 6.28
C THR A 228 -2.12 18.16 6.75
N GLY A 229 -3.01 17.23 7.11
CA GLY A 229 -4.38 17.55 7.48
C GLY A 229 -5.24 18.05 6.30
N LEU A 230 -4.90 17.60 5.09
CA LEU A 230 -5.59 17.99 3.86
C LEU A 230 -6.97 17.34 3.76
N THR A 231 -7.92 18.07 3.21
CA THR A 231 -9.23 17.57 2.80
C THR A 231 -9.22 17.23 1.31
N PRO A 232 -10.18 16.41 0.82
CA PRO A 232 -10.29 16.12 -0.61
C PRO A 232 -10.38 17.37 -1.49
N ILE A 233 -11.11 18.39 -1.03
CA ILE A 233 -11.29 19.65 -1.75
C ILE A 233 -9.96 20.39 -1.91
N GLN A 234 -9.18 20.50 -0.84
CA GLN A 234 -7.87 21.16 -0.89
C GLN A 234 -6.90 20.43 -1.82
N ILE A 235 -6.99 19.10 -1.89
CA ILE A 235 -6.19 18.32 -2.83
C ILE A 235 -6.62 18.58 -4.26
N ASP A 236 -7.92 18.62 -4.55
CA ASP A 236 -8.43 18.95 -5.89
C ASP A 236 -7.95 20.35 -6.33
N GLU A 237 -7.93 21.33 -5.42
CA GLU A 237 -7.37 22.66 -5.64
C GLU A 237 -5.85 22.63 -5.95
N LEU A 238 -5.08 21.83 -5.20
CA LEU A 238 -3.63 21.66 -5.43
C LEU A 238 -3.32 20.94 -6.75
N VAL A 239 -4.23 20.10 -7.25
CA VAL A 239 -4.10 19.50 -8.58
C VAL A 239 -4.42 20.57 -9.65
N ALA A 240 -5.49 21.33 -9.46
CA ALA A 240 -5.94 22.35 -10.41
C ALA A 240 -4.92 23.50 -10.57
N ASP A 241 -4.22 23.87 -9.50
CA ASP A 241 -3.22 24.95 -9.51
C ASP A 241 -1.81 24.49 -9.91
N GLY A 242 -1.66 23.20 -10.21
CA GLY A 242 -0.42 22.56 -10.66
C GLY A 242 0.59 22.24 -9.57
N THR A 243 0.30 22.46 -8.29
CA THR A 243 1.19 22.05 -7.18
C THR A 243 1.42 20.55 -7.17
N LEU A 244 0.33 19.79 -7.28
CA LEU A 244 0.36 18.33 -7.39
C LEU A 244 0.38 17.92 -8.86
N SER A 245 1.48 17.30 -9.29
CA SER A 245 1.65 16.84 -10.67
C SER A 245 2.45 15.54 -10.77
N GLY A 246 2.47 14.95 -11.96
CA GLY A 246 3.31 13.79 -12.29
C GLY A 246 2.91 12.50 -11.59
N GLY A 247 3.90 11.70 -11.19
CA GLY A 247 3.72 10.34 -10.68
C GLY A 247 3.01 10.24 -9.32
N MET A 248 2.76 11.36 -8.65
CA MET A 248 2.00 11.38 -7.39
C MET A 248 0.48 11.31 -7.63
N LEU A 249 0.00 11.74 -8.80
CA LEU A 249 -1.44 11.82 -9.10
C LEU A 249 -2.19 10.50 -8.94
N PRO A 250 -1.70 9.34 -9.46
CA PRO A 250 -2.41 8.07 -9.25
C PRO A 250 -2.53 7.67 -7.78
N LYS A 251 -1.48 7.96 -6.99
CA LYS A 251 -1.44 7.67 -5.55
C LYS A 251 -2.40 8.57 -4.78
N ILE A 252 -2.43 9.86 -5.12
CA ILE A 252 -3.35 10.83 -4.55
C ILE A 252 -4.79 10.49 -4.92
N SER A 253 -5.08 10.14 -6.18
CA SER A 253 -6.42 9.69 -6.58
C SER A 253 -6.87 8.49 -5.75
N SER A 254 -6.02 7.47 -5.61
CA SER A 254 -6.35 6.29 -4.80
C SER A 254 -6.59 6.64 -3.32
N ALA A 255 -5.83 7.61 -2.78
CA ALA A 255 -6.01 8.10 -1.42
C ALA A 255 -7.32 8.88 -1.26
N LEU A 256 -7.67 9.72 -2.24
CA LEU A 256 -8.93 10.46 -2.27
C LEU A 256 -10.13 9.54 -2.36
N ASP A 257 -10.07 8.54 -3.24
CA ASP A 257 -11.14 7.57 -3.43
C ASP A 257 -11.37 6.77 -2.15
N ALA A 258 -10.31 6.33 -1.48
CA ALA A 258 -10.40 5.66 -0.19
C ALA A 258 -10.99 6.57 0.92
N ALA A 259 -10.55 7.83 0.99
CA ALA A 259 -11.06 8.80 1.95
C ALA A 259 -12.55 9.11 1.73
N ARG A 260 -12.96 9.27 0.46
CA ARG A 260 -14.36 9.46 0.04
C ARG A 260 -15.20 8.20 0.26
N GLY A 261 -14.59 7.02 0.10
CA GLY A 261 -15.18 5.69 0.32
C GLY A 261 -15.35 5.31 1.78
N GLY A 262 -14.97 6.17 2.73
CA GLY A 262 -15.28 6.01 4.16
C GLY A 262 -14.13 5.53 5.04
N VAL A 263 -12.92 5.37 4.50
CA VAL A 263 -11.71 5.14 5.30
C VAL A 263 -11.48 6.37 6.19
N LYS A 264 -11.31 6.17 7.51
CA LYS A 264 -11.31 7.28 8.48
C LYS A 264 -10.17 8.27 8.28
N SER A 265 -9.00 7.77 7.91
CA SER A 265 -7.85 8.60 7.57
C SER A 265 -6.94 7.90 6.57
N VAL A 266 -6.37 8.67 5.65
CA VAL A 266 -5.42 8.18 4.67
C VAL A 266 -4.09 8.92 4.85
N HIS A 267 -2.99 8.18 4.84
CA HIS A 267 -1.66 8.67 5.17
C HIS A 267 -0.73 8.39 4.01
N ILE A 268 -0.02 9.40 3.52
CA ILE A 268 1.03 9.25 2.51
C ILE A 268 2.35 9.57 3.19
N ILE A 269 3.17 8.56 3.41
CA ILE A 269 4.36 8.66 4.26
C ILE A 269 5.64 8.25 3.54
N ASP A 270 6.76 8.80 4.00
CA ASP A 270 8.07 8.46 3.48
C ASP A 270 8.54 7.09 3.99
N GLY A 271 8.51 6.09 3.13
CA GLY A 271 8.96 4.74 3.44
C GLY A 271 10.48 4.62 3.65
N ARG A 272 11.25 5.70 3.44
CA ARG A 272 12.70 5.75 3.68
C ARG A 272 13.04 6.05 5.13
N VAL A 273 12.07 6.54 5.91
CA VAL A 273 12.24 6.80 7.34
C VAL A 273 12.20 5.47 8.10
N GLU A 274 13.20 5.23 8.96
CA GLU A 274 13.23 4.06 9.81
C GLU A 274 12.05 4.12 10.80
N HIS A 275 11.30 3.02 10.91
CA HIS A 275 10.09 2.94 11.73
C HIS A 275 8.95 3.89 11.31
N ALA A 276 8.86 4.26 10.03
CA ALA A 276 7.83 5.16 9.51
C ALA A 276 6.39 4.74 9.89
N LEU A 277 6.10 3.43 9.93
CA LEU A 277 4.78 2.94 10.33
C LEU A 277 4.46 3.23 11.79
N LEU A 278 5.42 2.98 12.70
CA LEU A 278 5.20 3.23 14.12
C LEU A 278 5.10 4.72 14.40
N LEU A 279 5.92 5.53 13.73
CA LEU A 279 5.84 6.99 13.83
C LEU A 279 4.46 7.49 13.38
N GLU A 280 3.91 6.98 12.28
CA GLU A 280 2.61 7.43 11.77
C GLU A 280 1.40 6.93 12.58
N ILE A 281 1.49 5.74 13.19
CA ILE A 281 0.37 5.11 13.88
C ILE A 281 0.39 5.39 15.38
N LEU A 282 1.56 5.46 16.00
CA LEU A 282 1.74 5.56 17.45
C LEU A 282 2.24 6.94 17.91
N THR A 283 2.18 7.97 17.06
CA THR A 283 2.48 9.36 17.43
C THR A 283 1.53 10.34 16.75
N ASP A 284 1.45 11.58 17.26
CA ASP A 284 0.67 12.66 16.65
C ASP A 284 1.49 13.56 15.71
N GLU A 285 2.82 13.46 15.71
CA GLU A 285 3.68 14.25 14.83
C GLU A 285 3.54 13.79 13.37
N GLY A 286 3.42 12.46 13.17
CA GLY A 286 3.36 11.84 11.85
C GLY A 286 4.66 12.01 11.05
N VAL A 287 4.80 11.27 9.96
CA VAL A 287 5.99 11.36 9.05
C VAL A 287 5.59 11.58 7.60
N GLY A 288 4.42 12.17 7.39
CA GLY A 288 3.94 12.50 6.07
C GLY A 288 2.64 13.28 6.05
N THR A 289 1.92 13.13 4.94
CA THR A 289 0.66 13.83 4.70
C THR A 289 -0.51 13.01 5.20
N LEU A 290 -1.24 13.57 6.18
CA LEU A 290 -2.56 13.10 6.57
C LEU A 290 -3.62 13.72 5.64
N ILE A 291 -4.47 12.86 5.09
CA ILE A 291 -5.69 13.21 4.35
C ILE A 291 -6.88 12.76 5.20
N LYS A 292 -7.74 13.72 5.55
CA LYS A 292 -8.95 13.46 6.34
C LYS A 292 -10.12 13.16 5.41
N SER A 293 -11.02 12.26 5.84
CA SER A 293 -12.24 11.95 5.07
C SER A 293 -13.23 13.12 5.01
N LYS A 294 -13.09 14.11 5.90
CA LYS A 294 -13.92 15.31 6.02
C LYS A 294 -13.07 16.49 6.47
#